data_AF-A0A1H2CIJ0-F1
#
_entry.id   AF-A0A1H2CIJ0-F1
#
_cell.length_a   1.000
_cell.length_b   1.000
_cell.length_c   1.000
_cell.angle_alpha   90.00
_cell.angle_beta   90.00
_cell.angle_gamma   90.00
#
_symmetry.space_group_name_H-M   'P 1'
#
loop_
_entity.id
_entity.type
_entity.pdbx_description
1 polymer ?
#
loop_
_entity_poly.entity_id
_entity_poly.type
_entity_poly.pdbx_seq_one_letter_code
_entity_poly.pdbx_strand_id
1 'polypeptide(L)'
;MRKPTVSGRVWAYIGAALGGTVSIAANVAHSYVPPADAPAAWTPQTGAVVGAIFWPVALFVVTEILARVVWPSGKGWMAIRFGGLLPVALVAALVSYKHLAGLLRFYGEDAVTAHLGPLAVDGLMVMATGALLATARRTTEPIVPAVAKVTAPVASTVPVSAVAPVPVAAVPEVKKTATPRVMPRPASAENVAKAAAKLPGATIAEIAARAGVSVSTARRHLPAQRVTDASPFAPVAAETPALAAA
;
A
#
# COMPACT_ATOMS: atom_id res chain seq x y z
N MET A 1 1.11 35.37 -1.38
CA MET A 1 0.57 34.24 -0.61
C MET A 1 0.27 33.09 -1.55
N ARG A 2 0.92 31.91 -1.41
CA ARG A 2 0.51 30.70 -2.15
C ARG A 2 -0.68 30.09 -1.43
N LYS A 3 -1.82 29.90 -2.12
CA LYS A 3 -2.95 29.14 -1.58
C LYS A 3 -2.47 27.73 -1.24
N PRO A 4 -2.79 27.17 -0.06
CA PRO A 4 -2.52 25.76 0.21
C PRO A 4 -3.30 24.91 -0.80
N THR A 5 -2.59 24.29 -1.73
CA THR A 5 -3.17 23.34 -2.68
C THR A 5 -3.46 22.05 -1.93
N VAL A 6 -4.74 21.72 -1.75
CA VAL A 6 -5.14 20.44 -1.19
C VAL A 6 -4.57 19.34 -2.10
N SER A 7 -3.73 18.47 -1.54
CA SER A 7 -3.16 17.35 -2.28
C SER A 7 -4.27 16.40 -2.73
N GLY A 8 -4.19 15.85 -3.95
CA GLY A 8 -5.15 14.85 -4.43
C GLY A 8 -5.30 13.64 -3.51
N ARG A 9 -4.29 13.36 -2.67
CA ARG A 9 -4.36 12.33 -1.61
C ARG A 9 -5.39 12.65 -0.52
N VAL A 10 -5.56 13.94 -0.17
CA VAL A 10 -6.57 14.37 0.80
C VAL A 10 -7.98 14.12 0.24
N TRP A 11 -8.21 14.46 -1.03
CA TRP A 11 -9.47 14.16 -1.71
C TRP A 11 -9.76 12.67 -1.78
N ALA A 12 -8.73 11.83 -1.98
CA ALA A 12 -8.89 10.39 -1.94
C ALA A 12 -9.32 9.89 -0.55
N TYR A 13 -8.78 10.44 0.55
CA TYR A 13 -9.26 10.11 1.89
C TYR A 13 -10.68 10.61 2.15
N ILE A 14 -11.03 11.83 1.70
CA ILE A 14 -12.39 12.37 1.82
C ILE A 14 -13.38 11.47 1.07
N GLY A 15 -13.06 11.09 -0.17
CA GLY A 15 -13.90 10.20 -0.98
C GLY A 15 -14.09 8.83 -0.33
N ALA A 16 -13.02 8.25 0.24
CA ALA A 16 -13.11 6.98 0.93
C ALA A 16 -13.94 7.06 2.23
N ALA A 17 -13.76 8.12 3.01
CA ALA A 17 -14.55 8.35 4.22
C ALA A 17 -16.03 8.57 3.88
N LEU A 18 -16.32 9.42 2.89
CA LEU A 18 -17.69 9.71 2.47
C LEU A 18 -18.39 8.45 1.95
N GLY A 19 -17.75 7.69 1.05
CA GLY A 19 -18.32 6.46 0.52
C GLY A 19 -18.57 5.42 1.61
N GLY A 20 -17.63 5.26 2.54
CA GLY A 20 -17.78 4.34 3.67
C GLY A 20 -18.91 4.73 4.62
N THR A 21 -18.98 6.00 5.01
CA THR A 21 -20.04 6.51 5.87
C THR A 21 -21.41 6.37 5.21
N VAL A 22 -21.54 6.74 3.94
CA VAL A 22 -22.81 6.61 3.19
C VAL A 22 -23.22 5.15 3.06
N SER A 23 -22.28 4.24 2.76
CA SER A 23 -22.57 2.80 2.67
C SER A 23 -23.12 2.24 3.98
N ILE A 24 -22.47 2.54 5.12
CA ILE A 24 -22.93 2.09 6.44
C ILE A 24 -24.29 2.74 6.78
N ALA A 25 -24.42 4.05 6.59
CA ALA A 25 -25.65 4.79 6.90
C ALA A 25 -26.83 4.30 6.08
N ALA A 26 -26.65 4.04 4.78
CA ALA A 26 -27.69 3.51 3.91
C ALA A 26 -28.11 2.09 4.31
N ASN A 27 -27.15 1.23 4.65
CA ASN A 27 -27.47 -0.12 5.11
C ASN A 27 -28.26 -0.09 6.43
N VAL A 28 -27.85 0.77 7.38
CA VAL A 28 -28.57 0.97 8.64
C VAL A 28 -29.95 1.53 8.37
N ALA A 29 -30.08 2.59 7.58
CA ALA A 29 -31.38 3.18 7.24
C ALA A 29 -32.32 2.17 6.56
N HIS A 30 -31.80 1.31 5.68
CA HIS A 30 -32.60 0.25 5.07
C HIS A 30 -33.14 -0.76 6.10
N SER A 31 -32.41 -1.02 7.18
CA SER A 31 -32.94 -1.88 8.24
C SER A 31 -34.20 -1.30 8.91
N TYR A 32 -34.39 0.02 8.86
CA TYR A 32 -35.60 0.70 9.37
C TYR A 32 -36.72 0.83 8.33
N VAL A 33 -36.59 0.25 7.14
CA VAL A 33 -37.69 0.18 6.18
C VAL A 33 -38.69 -0.89 6.65
N PRO A 34 -39.93 -0.49 7.01
CA PRO A 34 -40.92 -1.44 7.49
C PRO A 34 -41.40 -2.36 6.35
N PRO A 35 -41.75 -3.61 6.63
CA PRO A 35 -42.50 -4.44 5.69
C PRO A 35 -43.90 -3.84 5.41
N ALA A 36 -44.52 -4.22 4.29
CA ALA A 36 -45.75 -3.59 3.79
C ALA A 36 -46.90 -3.56 4.82
N ASP A 37 -47.02 -4.61 5.65
CA ASP A 37 -48.10 -4.76 6.64
C ASP A 37 -47.64 -4.47 8.08
N ALA A 38 -46.56 -3.70 8.24
CA ALA A 38 -46.02 -3.39 9.56
C ALA A 38 -46.96 -2.50 10.38
N PRO A 39 -47.09 -2.73 11.70
CA PRO A 39 -47.79 -1.80 12.57
C PRO A 39 -47.06 -0.46 12.66
N ALA A 40 -47.76 0.62 13.02
CA ALA A 40 -47.17 1.96 13.13
C ALA A 40 -46.03 2.06 14.18
N ALA A 41 -46.04 1.18 15.18
CA ALA A 41 -45.00 1.08 16.21
C ALA A 41 -43.87 0.10 15.85
N TRP A 42 -43.80 -0.36 14.59
CA TRP A 42 -42.78 -1.30 14.16
C TRP A 42 -41.38 -0.70 14.28
N THR A 43 -40.45 -1.52 14.75
CA THR A 43 -39.01 -1.22 14.77
C THR A 43 -38.24 -2.44 14.30
N PRO A 44 -37.07 -2.28 13.66
CA PRO A 44 -36.24 -3.41 13.31
C PRO A 44 -35.76 -4.17 14.54
N GLN A 45 -35.52 -5.45 14.34
CA GLN A 45 -34.79 -6.26 15.31
C GLN A 45 -33.36 -5.72 15.42
N THR A 46 -32.82 -5.63 16.64
CA THR A 46 -31.43 -5.18 16.87
C THR A 46 -30.42 -5.97 16.04
N GLY A 47 -30.64 -7.28 15.86
CA GLY A 47 -29.80 -8.13 15.01
C GLY A 47 -29.77 -7.71 13.54
N ALA A 48 -30.87 -7.16 13.00
CA ALA A 48 -30.92 -6.66 11.62
C ALA A 48 -30.03 -5.42 11.45
N VAL A 49 -30.06 -4.50 12.43
CA VAL A 49 -29.20 -3.30 12.44
C VAL A 49 -27.73 -3.71 12.54
N VAL A 50 -27.40 -4.61 13.46
CA VAL A 50 -26.02 -5.12 13.61
C VAL A 50 -25.54 -5.82 12.34
N GLY A 51 -26.38 -6.67 11.75
CA GLY A 51 -26.09 -7.34 10.49
C GLY A 51 -25.88 -6.36 9.33
N ALA A 52 -26.66 -5.28 9.26
CA ALA A 52 -26.51 -4.26 8.23
C ALA A 52 -25.18 -3.50 8.30
N ILE A 53 -24.64 -3.29 9.51
CA ILE A 53 -23.32 -2.69 9.75
C ILE A 53 -22.19 -3.68 9.47
N PHE A 54 -22.38 -4.95 9.80
CA PHE A 54 -21.34 -5.97 9.74
C PHE A 54 -20.71 -6.10 8.34
N TRP A 55 -21.52 -6.19 7.29
CA TRP A 55 -21.04 -6.42 5.93
C TRP A 55 -20.08 -5.34 5.41
N PRO A 56 -20.42 -4.03 5.43
CA PRO A 56 -19.50 -2.98 5.00
C PRO A 56 -18.26 -2.90 5.90
N VAL A 57 -18.38 -3.12 7.21
CA VAL A 57 -17.22 -3.15 8.12
C VAL A 57 -16.27 -4.30 7.77
N ALA A 58 -16.80 -5.50 7.53
CA ALA A 58 -16.00 -6.64 7.10
C ALA A 58 -15.26 -6.35 5.78
N LEU A 59 -15.91 -5.65 4.84
CA LEU A 59 -15.29 -5.21 3.59
C LEU A 59 -14.13 -4.22 3.84
N PHE A 60 -14.30 -3.25 4.73
CA PHE A 60 -13.22 -2.33 5.11
C PHE A 60 -12.05 -3.07 5.74
N VAL A 61 -12.31 -3.99 6.68
CA VAL A 61 -11.27 -4.79 7.34
C VAL A 61 -10.50 -5.62 6.32
N VAL A 62 -11.17 -6.36 5.44
CA VAL A 62 -10.48 -7.20 4.44
C VAL A 62 -9.72 -6.35 3.42
N THR A 63 -10.23 -5.17 3.06
CA THR A 63 -9.52 -4.22 2.19
C THR A 63 -8.26 -3.68 2.86
N GLU A 64 -8.31 -3.41 4.16
CA GLU A 64 -7.15 -2.96 4.92
C GLU A 64 -6.09 -4.06 5.06
N ILE A 65 -6.52 -5.31 5.31
CA ILE A 65 -5.65 -6.49 5.27
C ILE A 65 -4.98 -6.60 3.88
N LEU A 66 -5.76 -6.43 2.80
CA LEU A 66 -5.25 -6.45 1.44
C LEU A 66 -4.21 -5.35 1.17
N ALA A 67 -4.44 -4.15 1.71
CA ALA A 67 -3.62 -2.97 1.48
C ALA A 67 -2.33 -2.95 2.32
N ARG A 68 -2.36 -3.48 3.54
CA ARG A 68 -1.25 -3.36 4.50
C ARG A 68 -0.40 -4.62 4.68
N VAL A 69 -0.94 -5.80 4.41
CA VAL A 69 -0.17 -7.04 4.57
C VAL A 69 0.83 -7.19 3.42
N VAL A 70 2.09 -7.44 3.77
CA VAL A 70 3.14 -7.81 2.82
C VAL A 70 3.01 -9.30 2.52
N TRP A 71 2.27 -9.62 1.47
CA TRP A 71 2.06 -11.01 1.05
C TRP A 71 3.34 -11.58 0.43
N PRO A 72 3.74 -12.82 0.78
CA PRO A 72 4.86 -13.48 0.12
C PRO A 72 4.60 -13.67 -1.38
N SER A 73 5.67 -13.72 -2.17
CA SER A 73 5.57 -14.00 -3.61
C SER A 73 5.20 -15.46 -3.85
N GLY A 74 4.24 -15.72 -4.75
CA GLY A 74 3.88 -17.08 -5.17
C GLY A 74 2.40 -17.21 -5.52
N LYS A 75 2.07 -18.16 -6.40
CA LYS A 75 0.69 -18.38 -6.88
C LYS A 75 -0.27 -18.77 -5.74
N GLY A 76 0.18 -19.57 -4.77
CA GLY A 76 -0.62 -19.97 -3.61
C GLY A 76 -1.00 -18.78 -2.71
N TRP A 77 -0.05 -17.87 -2.44
CA TRP A 77 -0.33 -16.67 -1.67
C TRP A 77 -1.23 -15.67 -2.41
N MET A 78 -1.11 -15.57 -3.74
CA MET A 78 -2.10 -14.84 -4.56
C MET A 78 -3.49 -15.46 -4.46
N ALA A 79 -3.59 -16.79 -4.51
CA ALA A 79 -4.87 -17.50 -4.40
C ALA A 79 -5.51 -17.25 -3.03
N ILE A 80 -4.76 -17.27 -1.92
CA ILE A 80 -5.28 -16.94 -0.59
C ILE A 80 -5.69 -15.47 -0.51
N ARG A 81 -4.84 -14.56 -1.01
CA ARG A 81 -5.09 -13.10 -0.96
C ARG A 81 -6.40 -12.73 -1.66
N PHE A 82 -6.60 -13.23 -2.88
CA PHE A 82 -7.81 -12.93 -3.65
C PHE A 82 -8.97 -13.87 -3.29
N GLY A 83 -8.69 -15.11 -2.93
CA GLY A 83 -9.69 -16.09 -2.51
C GLY A 83 -10.36 -15.76 -1.18
N GLY A 84 -9.65 -15.10 -0.25
CA GLY A 84 -10.25 -14.57 0.98
C GLY A 84 -10.99 -13.24 0.76
N LEU A 85 -10.45 -12.36 -0.08
CA LEU A 85 -11.04 -11.05 -0.38
C LEU A 85 -12.35 -11.15 -1.17
N LEU A 86 -12.31 -11.85 -2.31
CA LEU A 86 -13.37 -11.79 -3.31
C LEU A 86 -14.73 -12.25 -2.78
N PRO A 87 -14.85 -13.34 -2.00
CA PRO A 87 -16.14 -13.75 -1.43
C PRO A 87 -16.72 -12.69 -0.48
N VAL A 88 -15.88 -12.14 0.41
CA VAL A 88 -16.31 -11.09 1.36
C VAL A 88 -16.76 -9.85 0.60
N ALA A 89 -15.96 -9.41 -0.38
CA ALA A 89 -16.29 -8.25 -1.20
C ALA A 89 -17.57 -8.44 -2.01
N LEU A 90 -17.77 -9.62 -2.59
CA LEU A 90 -18.96 -9.92 -3.37
C LEU A 90 -20.23 -9.93 -2.50
N VAL A 91 -20.20 -10.62 -1.36
CA VAL A 91 -21.35 -10.67 -0.45
C VAL A 91 -21.66 -9.28 0.09
N ALA A 92 -20.65 -8.53 0.55
CA ALA A 92 -20.84 -7.17 1.06
C ALA A 92 -21.41 -6.23 -0.01
N ALA A 93 -20.89 -6.28 -1.25
CA ALA A 93 -21.39 -5.48 -2.36
C ALA A 93 -22.84 -5.84 -2.71
N LEU A 94 -23.19 -7.12 -2.82
CA LEU A 94 -24.56 -7.53 -3.16
C LEU A 94 -25.58 -7.13 -2.08
N VAL A 95 -25.26 -7.35 -0.80
CA VAL A 95 -26.15 -6.98 0.31
C VAL A 95 -26.30 -5.46 0.38
N SER A 96 -25.19 -4.71 0.33
CA SER A 96 -25.24 -3.25 0.39
C SER A 96 -25.94 -2.65 -0.83
N TYR A 97 -25.73 -3.20 -2.03
CA TYR A 97 -26.43 -2.80 -3.25
C TYR A 97 -27.95 -2.95 -3.08
N LYS A 98 -28.40 -4.13 -2.61
CA LYS A 98 -29.84 -4.37 -2.40
C LYS A 98 -30.43 -3.45 -1.33
N HIS A 99 -29.69 -3.19 -0.26
CA HIS A 99 -30.15 -2.31 0.80
C HIS A 99 -30.30 -0.87 0.33
N LEU A 100 -29.28 -0.32 -0.33
CA LEU A 100 -29.32 1.05 -0.83
C LEU A 100 -30.35 1.20 -1.96
N ALA A 101 -30.41 0.27 -2.92
CA ALA A 101 -31.42 0.29 -3.98
C ALA A 101 -32.84 0.10 -3.44
N GLY A 102 -33.02 -0.70 -2.40
CA GLY A 102 -34.30 -0.86 -1.70
C GLY A 102 -34.70 0.41 -0.95
N LEU A 103 -33.75 1.05 -0.28
CA LEU A 103 -33.95 2.32 0.42
C LEU A 103 -34.34 3.46 -0.53
N LEU A 104 -33.66 3.59 -1.67
CA LEU A 104 -34.00 4.62 -2.67
C LEU A 104 -35.40 4.41 -3.24
N ARG A 105 -35.79 3.16 -3.52
CA ARG A 105 -37.18 2.85 -3.92
C ARG A 105 -38.17 3.21 -2.83
N PHE A 106 -37.85 2.92 -1.56
CA PHE A 106 -38.69 3.28 -0.43
C PHE A 106 -38.86 4.81 -0.30
N TYR A 107 -37.84 5.58 -0.66
CA TYR A 107 -37.92 7.04 -0.75
C TYR A 107 -38.64 7.57 -2.00
N GLY A 108 -39.13 6.69 -2.88
CA GLY A 108 -39.88 7.08 -4.07
C GLY A 108 -39.01 7.49 -5.26
N GLU A 109 -37.71 7.18 -5.23
CA GLU A 109 -36.83 7.39 -6.39
C GLU A 109 -37.23 6.48 -7.56
N ASP A 110 -36.98 6.96 -8.78
CA ASP A 110 -37.25 6.20 -9.98
C ASP A 110 -36.36 4.94 -10.09
N ALA A 111 -36.76 3.98 -10.93
CA ALA A 111 -36.07 2.71 -11.07
C ALA A 111 -34.60 2.87 -11.49
N VAL A 112 -34.29 3.82 -12.38
CA VAL A 112 -32.92 4.05 -12.86
C VAL A 112 -32.09 4.61 -11.72
N THR A 113 -32.56 5.66 -11.04
CA THR A 113 -31.85 6.29 -9.92
C THR A 113 -31.63 5.31 -8.77
N ALA A 114 -32.63 4.49 -8.42
CA ALA A 114 -32.50 3.47 -7.40
C ALA A 114 -31.43 2.41 -7.72
N HIS A 115 -31.22 2.10 -9.01
CA HIS A 115 -30.20 1.14 -9.44
C HIS A 115 -28.82 1.76 -9.64
N LEU A 116 -28.74 3.04 -10.02
CA LEU A 116 -27.48 3.75 -10.25
C LEU A 116 -26.88 4.34 -8.96
N GLY A 117 -27.71 4.73 -8.00
CA GLY A 117 -27.26 5.28 -6.72
C GLY A 117 -26.18 4.43 -6.02
N PRO A 118 -26.39 3.11 -5.84
CA PRO A 118 -25.37 2.25 -5.23
C PRO A 118 -24.06 2.22 -6.04
N LEU A 119 -24.15 2.18 -7.37
CA LEU A 119 -22.98 2.15 -8.26
C LEU A 119 -22.16 3.43 -8.18
N ALA A 120 -22.79 4.59 -7.94
CA ALA A 120 -22.09 5.85 -7.75
C ALA A 120 -21.25 5.85 -6.46
N VAL A 121 -21.79 5.28 -5.37
CA VAL A 121 -21.07 5.13 -4.10
C VAL A 121 -19.89 4.17 -4.25
N ASP A 122 -20.09 3.03 -4.91
CA ASP A 122 -19.03 2.06 -5.19
C ASP A 122 -17.95 2.65 -6.11
N GLY A 123 -18.35 3.37 -7.16
CA GLY A 123 -17.44 4.05 -8.08
C GLY A 123 -16.57 5.09 -7.37
N LEU A 124 -17.17 5.88 -6.48
CA LEU A 124 -16.44 6.81 -5.61
C LEU A 124 -15.42 6.06 -4.75
N MET A 125 -15.83 4.94 -4.14
CA MET A 125 -14.98 4.16 -3.26
C MET A 125 -13.79 3.53 -3.99
N VAL A 126 -14.03 2.96 -5.16
CA VAL A 126 -13.00 2.38 -6.04
C VAL A 126 -12.02 3.45 -6.50
N MET A 127 -12.51 4.62 -6.92
CA MET A 127 -11.67 5.73 -7.35
C MET A 127 -10.79 6.26 -6.20
N ALA A 128 -11.39 6.47 -5.03
CA ALA A 128 -10.69 6.92 -3.83
C ALA A 128 -9.60 5.94 -3.39
N THR A 129 -9.94 4.64 -3.30
CA THR A 129 -8.99 3.59 -2.89
C THR A 129 -7.86 3.42 -3.91
N GLY A 130 -8.19 3.45 -5.21
CA GLY A 130 -7.22 3.41 -6.29
C GLY A 130 -6.25 4.59 -6.24
N ALA A 131 -6.74 5.80 -5.98
CA ALA A 131 -5.91 7.00 -5.82
C ALA A 131 -4.98 6.92 -4.61
N LEU A 132 -5.46 6.39 -3.46
CA LEU A 132 -4.62 6.13 -2.29
C LEU A 132 -3.51 5.12 -2.60
N LEU A 133 -3.84 4.02 -3.29
CA LEU A 133 -2.86 3.00 -3.65
C LEU A 133 -1.82 3.52 -4.65
N ALA A 134 -2.24 4.31 -5.64
CA ALA A 134 -1.37 4.92 -6.64
C ALA A 134 -0.43 5.98 -6.06
N THR A 135 -0.85 6.69 -5.01
CA THR A 135 0.00 7.67 -4.31
C THR A 135 0.92 7.03 -3.28
N ALA A 136 0.52 5.92 -2.66
CA ALA A 136 1.38 5.15 -1.76
C ALA A 136 2.62 4.59 -2.47
N ARG A 137 2.47 4.04 -3.69
CA ARG A 137 3.58 3.46 -4.47
C ARG A 137 4.64 4.49 -4.89
N ARG A 138 4.24 5.73 -5.17
CA ARG A 138 5.16 6.81 -5.58
C ARG A 138 6.12 7.26 -4.48
N THR A 139 5.79 7.02 -3.21
CA THR A 139 6.69 7.35 -2.09
C THR A 139 7.84 6.33 -1.98
N THR A 140 7.66 5.14 -2.57
CA THR A 140 8.60 4.01 -2.44
C THR A 140 9.58 3.90 -3.61
N GLU A 141 9.37 4.63 -4.73
CA GLU A 141 10.39 4.71 -5.77
C GLU A 141 11.57 5.56 -5.27
N PRO A 142 12.81 5.02 -5.28
CA PRO A 142 13.97 5.82 -4.98
C PRO A 142 14.09 6.91 -6.05
N ILE A 143 14.05 8.17 -5.62
CA ILE A 143 14.48 9.30 -6.46
C ILE A 143 15.93 9.01 -6.84
N VAL A 144 16.14 8.44 -8.01
CA VAL A 144 17.46 8.45 -8.64
C VAL A 144 17.69 9.92 -8.97
N PRO A 145 18.66 10.61 -8.34
CA PRO A 145 18.95 11.97 -8.73
C PRO A 145 19.31 11.94 -10.21
N ALA A 146 18.53 12.65 -11.02
CA ALA A 146 18.87 12.91 -12.40
C ALA A 146 20.23 13.61 -12.35
N VAL A 147 21.28 12.88 -12.71
CA VAL A 147 22.60 13.45 -12.92
C VAL A 147 22.41 14.46 -14.04
N ALA A 148 22.33 15.73 -13.66
CA ALA A 148 22.39 16.84 -14.60
C ALA A 148 23.66 16.62 -15.41
N LYS A 149 23.49 16.36 -16.72
CA LYS A 149 24.58 16.45 -17.68
C LYS A 149 25.12 17.86 -17.56
N VAL A 150 26.26 18.01 -16.88
CA VAL A 150 27.07 19.21 -16.93
C VAL A 150 27.51 19.34 -18.37
N THR A 151 26.87 20.25 -19.10
CA THR A 151 27.37 20.77 -20.37
C THR A 151 28.69 21.44 -20.09
N ALA A 152 29.79 20.80 -20.47
CA ALA A 152 31.10 21.43 -20.51
C ALA A 152 31.05 22.60 -21.53
N PRO A 153 31.70 23.74 -21.25
CA PRO A 153 31.70 24.87 -22.16
C PRO A 153 32.57 24.55 -23.38
N VAL A 154 31.98 24.63 -24.57
CA VAL A 154 32.71 24.52 -25.84
C VAL A 154 33.53 25.80 -26.00
N ALA A 155 34.84 25.68 -25.87
CA ALA A 155 35.77 26.74 -26.25
C ALA A 155 35.66 26.98 -27.76
N SER A 156 35.47 28.25 -28.13
CA SER A 156 35.46 28.72 -29.51
C SER A 156 36.82 28.50 -30.16
N THR A 157 36.84 27.84 -31.31
CA THR A 157 37.94 27.94 -32.27
C THR A 157 37.41 28.45 -33.61
N VAL A 158 38.17 29.41 -34.14
CA VAL A 158 37.97 30.26 -35.31
C VAL A 158 37.94 29.43 -36.62
N PRO A 159 37.21 29.83 -37.68
CA PRO A 159 37.07 29.02 -38.89
C PRO A 159 38.28 29.18 -39.82
N VAL A 160 38.75 28.07 -40.40
CA VAL A 160 39.62 28.08 -41.60
C VAL A 160 39.03 27.12 -42.63
N SER A 161 38.90 27.64 -43.85
CA SER A 161 38.26 27.06 -45.03
C SER A 161 38.88 25.77 -45.57
N ALA A 162 37.97 24.88 -45.99
CA ALA A 162 37.92 24.07 -47.22
C ALA A 162 39.19 23.42 -47.79
N VAL A 163 39.22 22.08 -47.75
CA VAL A 163 39.64 21.20 -48.87
C VAL A 163 38.73 19.95 -48.90
N ALA A 164 38.41 19.50 -50.12
CA ALA A 164 37.42 18.51 -50.56
C ALA A 164 37.68 17.03 -50.14
N PRO A 165 36.74 16.09 -50.38
CA PRO A 165 36.60 14.83 -49.65
C PRO A 165 37.35 13.65 -50.27
N VAL A 166 37.79 12.70 -49.42
CA VAL A 166 38.24 11.36 -49.84
C VAL A 166 37.53 10.31 -48.98
N PRO A 167 36.91 9.26 -49.55
CA PRO A 167 36.06 8.32 -48.81
C PRO A 167 36.77 6.99 -48.56
N VAL A 168 37.09 6.60 -47.32
CA VAL A 168 37.36 5.19 -47.00
C VAL A 168 37.09 4.88 -45.52
N ALA A 169 36.57 3.66 -45.33
CA ALA A 169 36.72 2.77 -44.17
C ALA A 169 35.60 2.77 -43.12
N ALA A 170 34.83 1.69 -43.21
CA ALA A 170 33.86 1.23 -42.23
C ALA A 170 34.46 1.14 -40.81
N VAL A 171 33.71 1.68 -39.85
CA VAL A 171 33.96 1.54 -38.42
C VAL A 171 33.67 0.08 -38.00
N PRO A 172 34.57 -0.61 -37.29
CA PRO A 172 34.23 -1.91 -36.72
C PRO A 172 33.24 -1.75 -35.57
N GLU A 173 32.20 -2.58 -35.60
CA GLU A 173 31.13 -2.70 -34.62
C GLU A 173 31.68 -3.15 -33.26
N VAL A 174 31.66 -2.26 -32.26
CA VAL A 174 32.04 -2.61 -30.89
C VAL A 174 30.94 -3.47 -30.27
N LYS A 175 31.18 -4.78 -30.29
CA LYS A 175 30.39 -5.81 -29.61
C LYS A 175 30.36 -5.51 -28.11
N LYS A 176 29.20 -5.05 -27.59
CA LYS A 176 28.98 -4.87 -26.16
C LYS A 176 28.92 -6.23 -25.48
N THR A 177 30.01 -6.62 -24.83
CA THR A 177 30.04 -7.78 -23.93
C THR A 177 29.13 -7.49 -22.74
N ALA A 178 28.02 -8.24 -22.66
CA ALA A 178 27.09 -8.17 -21.53
C ALA A 178 27.76 -8.76 -20.28
N THR A 179 27.97 -7.94 -19.25
CA THR A 179 28.35 -8.42 -17.92
C THR A 179 27.18 -9.20 -17.29
N PRO A 180 27.41 -10.40 -16.73
CA PRO A 180 26.35 -11.20 -16.15
C PRO A 180 25.75 -10.51 -14.91
N ARG A 181 24.42 -10.42 -14.90
CA ARG A 181 23.59 -9.84 -13.84
C ARG A 181 23.66 -10.73 -12.61
N VAL A 182 24.51 -10.38 -11.64
CA VAL A 182 24.56 -11.02 -10.33
C VAL A 182 23.24 -10.74 -9.60
N MET A 183 22.46 -11.80 -9.35
CA MET A 183 21.26 -11.73 -8.51
C MET A 183 21.65 -11.32 -7.08
N PRO A 184 20.80 -10.53 -6.36
CA PRO A 184 21.05 -10.22 -4.97
C PRO A 184 20.84 -11.49 -4.13
N ARG A 185 21.95 -12.14 -3.76
CA ARG A 185 21.98 -13.33 -2.90
C ARG A 185 21.86 -12.88 -1.42
N PRO A 186 21.22 -13.67 -0.54
CA PRO A 186 21.18 -13.45 0.91
C PRO A 186 22.55 -13.28 1.60
N ALA A 187 23.65 -13.58 0.89
CA ALA A 187 25.03 -13.40 1.35
C ALA A 187 25.38 -11.97 1.79
N SER A 188 24.72 -10.93 1.25
CA SER A 188 25.03 -9.54 1.59
C SER A 188 24.64 -9.17 3.02
N ALA A 189 23.51 -9.68 3.54
CA ALA A 189 23.08 -9.43 4.91
C ALA A 189 23.99 -10.11 5.93
N GLU A 190 24.38 -11.36 5.65
CA GLU A 190 25.26 -12.15 6.52
C GLU A 190 26.67 -11.56 6.60
N ASN A 191 27.20 -11.06 5.48
CA ASN A 191 28.51 -10.41 5.43
C ASN A 191 28.52 -9.09 6.21
N VAL A 192 27.45 -8.29 6.12
CA VAL A 192 27.31 -7.06 6.93
C VAL A 192 27.23 -7.40 8.42
N ALA A 193 26.49 -8.44 8.78
CA ALA A 193 26.38 -8.89 10.18
C ALA A 193 27.71 -9.35 10.77
N LYS A 194 28.49 -10.16 10.02
CA LYS A 194 29.82 -10.60 10.43
C LYS A 194 30.82 -9.45 10.52
N ALA A 195 30.71 -8.45 9.64
CA ALA A 195 31.57 -7.26 9.68
C ALA A 195 31.25 -6.37 10.88
N ALA A 196 29.97 -6.16 11.20
CA ALA A 196 29.54 -5.36 12.35
C ALA A 196 29.94 -6.00 13.69
N ALA A 197 29.80 -7.33 13.82
CA ALA A 197 30.20 -8.06 15.03
C ALA A 197 31.71 -8.00 15.31
N LYS A 198 32.54 -7.91 14.26
CA LYS A 198 34.01 -7.82 14.38
C LYS A 198 34.50 -6.40 14.67
N LEU A 199 33.65 -5.38 14.53
CA LEU A 199 34.01 -3.97 14.66
C LEU A 199 32.93 -3.21 15.47
N PRO A 200 32.79 -3.49 16.77
CA PRO A 200 31.85 -2.76 17.61
C PRO A 200 32.26 -1.27 17.66
N GLY A 201 31.38 -0.39 17.16
CA GLY A 201 31.60 1.06 17.14
C GLY A 201 32.14 1.64 15.83
N ALA A 202 32.45 0.81 14.83
CA ALA A 202 32.87 1.31 13.52
C ALA A 202 31.73 2.03 12.78
N THR A 203 32.11 2.98 11.93
CA THR A 203 31.19 3.72 11.07
C THR A 203 30.57 2.80 10.02
N ILE A 204 29.39 3.16 9.51
CA ILE A 204 28.70 2.38 8.47
C ILE A 204 29.56 2.22 7.20
N ALA A 205 30.40 3.21 6.89
CA ALA A 205 31.30 3.15 5.74
C ALA A 205 32.38 2.07 5.91
N GLU A 206 32.95 1.94 7.12
CA GLU A 206 33.95 0.92 7.43
C GLU A 206 33.35 -0.48 7.42
N ILE A 207 32.14 -0.64 7.96
CA ILE A 207 31.40 -1.90 7.92
C ILE A 207 31.08 -2.29 6.47
N ALA A 208 30.67 -1.34 5.64
CA ALA A 208 30.40 -1.56 4.22
C ALA A 208 31.66 -2.00 3.46
N ALA A 209 32.79 -1.32 3.69
CA ALA A 209 34.07 -1.67 3.10
C ALA A 209 34.52 -3.08 3.51
N ARG A 210 34.39 -3.42 4.80
CA ARG A 210 34.76 -4.73 5.33
C ARG A 210 33.87 -5.86 4.81
N ALA A 211 32.59 -5.59 4.59
CA ALA A 211 31.63 -6.54 4.06
C ALA A 211 31.64 -6.64 2.52
N GLY A 212 32.41 -5.78 1.82
CA GLY A 212 32.47 -5.74 0.36
C GLY A 212 31.16 -5.29 -0.29
N VAL A 213 30.38 -4.46 0.41
CA VAL A 213 29.07 -3.97 -0.05
C VAL A 213 29.02 -2.44 -0.09
N SER A 214 27.99 -1.90 -0.74
CA SER A 214 27.74 -0.46 -0.72
C SER A 214 27.32 0.02 0.68
N VAL A 215 27.59 1.30 0.98
CA VAL A 215 27.14 1.96 2.23
C VAL A 215 25.63 1.88 2.40
N SER A 216 24.87 1.98 1.30
CA SER A 216 23.40 1.82 1.30
C SER A 216 22.98 0.40 1.71
N THR A 217 23.69 -0.62 1.22
CA THR A 217 23.43 -2.02 1.59
C THR A 217 23.74 -2.26 3.06
N ALA A 218 24.87 -1.76 3.58
CA ALA A 218 25.20 -1.85 4.99
C ALA A 218 24.16 -1.15 5.89
N ARG A 219 23.73 0.07 5.51
CA ARG A 219 22.68 0.82 6.22
C ARG A 219 21.33 0.10 6.22
N ARG A 220 20.99 -0.68 5.20
CA ARG A 220 19.73 -1.44 5.14
C ARG A 220 19.73 -2.65 6.06
N HIS A 221 20.89 -3.28 6.29
CA HIS A 221 20.99 -4.52 7.04
C HIS A 221 21.41 -4.35 8.52
N LEU A 222 22.01 -3.21 8.90
CA LEU A 222 22.29 -2.89 10.31
C LEU A 222 21.05 -2.67 11.21
N PRO A 223 19.95 -2.02 10.78
CA PRO A 223 18.78 -1.78 11.63
C PRO A 223 18.11 -3.09 12.06
N ALA A 224 18.20 -4.14 11.24
CA ALA A 224 17.66 -5.45 11.55
C ALA A 224 18.37 -6.12 12.74
N GLN A 225 19.65 -5.79 13.00
CA GLN A 225 20.40 -6.39 14.10
C GLN A 225 20.04 -5.80 15.47
N ARG A 226 19.48 -4.59 15.55
CA ARG A 226 19.00 -4.03 16.82
C ARG A 226 17.66 -4.61 17.29
N VAL A 227 16.93 -5.29 16.40
CA VAL A 227 15.60 -5.86 16.73
C VAL A 227 15.71 -7.30 17.24
N THR A 228 16.83 -7.99 16.99
CA THR A 228 17.01 -9.40 17.37
C THR A 228 17.61 -9.65 18.76
N ASP A 229 18.06 -8.63 19.49
CA ASP A 229 18.69 -8.79 20.82
C ASP A 229 17.93 -8.14 22.00
N ALA A 230 16.67 -7.74 21.82
CA ALA A 230 15.85 -7.26 22.93
C ALA A 230 14.41 -7.78 22.83
N SER A 231 14.12 -8.86 23.55
CA SER A 231 12.76 -9.17 23.99
C SER A 231 12.60 -8.72 25.44
N PRO A 232 11.97 -7.56 25.72
CA PRO A 232 11.73 -7.09 27.08
C PRO A 232 10.45 -7.66 27.71
N PHE A 233 9.86 -8.72 27.12
CA PHE A 233 8.59 -9.30 27.59
C PHE A 233 8.71 -10.80 27.92
N ALA A 234 9.69 -11.18 28.72
CA ALA A 234 9.58 -12.41 29.49
C ALA A 234 8.61 -12.17 30.66
N PRO A 235 7.54 -12.97 30.83
CA PRO A 235 6.66 -12.84 31.99
C PRO A 235 7.44 -13.21 33.26
N VAL A 236 7.42 -12.30 34.23
CA VAL A 236 7.93 -12.54 35.59
C VAL A 236 7.07 -13.65 36.23
N ALA A 237 7.71 -14.71 36.71
CA ALA A 237 7.05 -15.76 37.47
C ALA A 237 6.43 -15.17 38.75
N ALA A 238 5.13 -15.38 38.93
CA ALA A 238 4.45 -14.98 40.16
C ALA A 238 5.00 -15.79 41.34
N GLU A 239 5.56 -15.11 42.34
CA GLU A 239 5.90 -15.71 43.63
C GLU A 239 4.61 -15.99 44.42
N THR A 240 4.41 -17.26 44.76
CA THR A 240 3.36 -17.72 45.68
C THR A 240 3.71 -17.31 47.10
N PRO A 241 2.88 -16.54 47.84
CA PRO A 241 3.12 -16.30 49.25
C PRO A 241 2.80 -17.56 50.06
N ALA A 242 3.79 -18.06 50.80
CA ALA A 242 3.60 -19.10 51.80
C ALA A 242 2.80 -18.55 52.98
N LEU A 243 1.70 -19.22 53.31
CA LEU A 243 0.91 -18.96 54.51
C LEU A 243 1.71 -19.48 55.72
N ALA A 244 2.25 -18.58 56.53
CA ALA A 244 2.79 -18.92 57.84
C ALA A 244 1.65 -18.98 58.86
N ALA A 245 1.50 -20.14 59.51
CA ALA A 245 0.61 -20.32 60.64
C ALA A 245 1.17 -19.62 61.89
N ALA A 246 0.33 -18.81 62.54
CA ALA A 246 0.40 -18.46 63.95
C ALA A 246 -0.98 -17.99 64.41
#